data_AF-A0A970PMT3-F1
#
_entry.id   AF-A0A970PMT3-F1
#
_cell.length_a   1.000
_cell.length_b   1.000
_cell.length_c   1.000
_cell.angle_alpha   90.00
_cell.angle_beta   90.00
_cell.angle_gamma   90.00
#
_symmetry.space_group_name_H-M   'P 1'
#
loop_
_entity.id
_entity.type
_entity.pdbx_description
1 polymer ?
#
loop_
_entity_poly.entity_id
_entity_poly.type
_entity_poly.pdbx_seq_one_letter_code
_entity_poly.pdbx_strand_id
1 'polypeptide(L)'
;MTLMDTNSPPQLQQSTEAAFTGSVSLYEKYHAANPLLDYIFSPRFAISCSEELMRLIGRFAQKHDAYIQSHLSENKDEIAWVQQIFGKKSYTEVYDECGILGDKTIMAHAIHLS
;
A
#
# COMPACT_ATOMS: atom_id res chain seq x y z
N MET A 1 4.00 -13.16 0.74
CA MET A 1 2.59 -12.74 0.93
C MET A 1 2.39 -11.43 0.17
N THR A 2 1.29 -11.26 -0.54
CA THR A 2 1.04 -10.07 -1.38
C THR A 2 -0.08 -9.23 -0.80
N LEU A 3 0.16 -7.96 -0.51
CA LEU A 3 -0.89 -7.03 -0.07
C LEU A 3 -1.76 -6.64 -1.28
N MET A 4 -2.73 -7.51 -1.58
CA MET A 4 -3.74 -7.37 -2.64
C MET A 4 -5.04 -8.05 -2.20
N ASP A 5 -6.11 -7.29 -2.03
CA ASP A 5 -7.42 -7.78 -1.55
C ASP A 5 -8.57 -7.46 -2.51
N THR A 6 -8.31 -6.73 -3.60
CA THR A 6 -9.27 -6.44 -4.66
C THR A 6 -8.59 -6.43 -6.03
N ASN A 7 -9.38 -6.44 -7.11
CA ASN A 7 -8.97 -6.29 -8.51
C ASN A 7 -7.68 -7.04 -8.90
N SER A 8 -7.50 -8.27 -8.38
CA SER A 8 -6.31 -9.07 -8.61
C SER A 8 -6.67 -10.51 -9.02
N PRO A 9 -5.76 -11.27 -9.65
CA PRO A 9 -6.04 -12.67 -10.01
C PRO A 9 -6.48 -13.47 -8.77
N PRO A 10 -7.53 -14.33 -8.87
CA PRO A 10 -8.09 -15.04 -7.72
C PRO A 10 -7.08 -15.84 -6.88
N GLN A 11 -6.01 -16.33 -7.51
CA GLN A 11 -4.96 -17.11 -6.86
C GLN A 11 -4.00 -16.27 -6.02
N LEU A 12 -3.99 -14.94 -6.21
CA LEU A 12 -3.14 -13.99 -5.50
C LEU A 12 -3.92 -13.08 -4.56
N GLN A 13 -5.25 -12.99 -4.74
CA GLN A 13 -6.12 -12.18 -3.91
C GLN A 13 -6.28 -12.80 -2.51
N GLN A 14 -6.11 -11.99 -1.49
CA GLN A 14 -6.33 -12.37 -0.10
C GLN A 14 -7.52 -11.59 0.47
N SER A 15 -8.06 -12.02 1.62
CA SER A 15 -8.95 -11.14 2.38
C SER A 15 -8.15 -9.98 2.99
N THR A 16 -8.81 -8.85 3.23
CA THR A 16 -8.25 -7.70 3.97
C THR A 16 -7.57 -8.14 5.26
N GLU A 17 -8.27 -8.98 6.03
CA GLU A 17 -7.78 -9.52 7.30
C GLU A 17 -6.51 -10.35 7.12
N ALA A 18 -6.50 -11.32 6.20
CA ALA A 18 -5.35 -12.19 5.98
C ALA A 18 -4.13 -11.41 5.47
N ALA A 19 -4.35 -10.49 4.53
CA ALA A 19 -3.29 -9.64 3.98
C ALA A 19 -2.65 -8.75 5.06
N PHE A 20 -3.49 -8.11 5.89
CA PHE A 20 -3.03 -7.22 6.96
C PHE A 20 -2.34 -8.00 8.08
N THR A 21 -3.02 -8.98 8.67
CA THR A 21 -2.49 -9.75 9.82
C THR A 21 -1.21 -10.49 9.46
N GLY A 22 -1.16 -11.10 8.27
CA GLY A 22 0.04 -11.78 7.83
C GLY A 22 1.22 -10.83 7.58
N SER A 23 0.97 -9.61 7.08
CA SER A 23 2.03 -8.58 6.97
C SER A 23 2.49 -8.08 8.34
N VAL A 24 1.57 -7.94 9.31
CA VAL A 24 1.93 -7.61 10.70
C VAL A 24 2.77 -8.72 11.33
N SER A 25 2.41 -9.99 11.15
CA SER A 25 3.23 -11.10 11.65
C SER A 25 4.64 -11.14 11.04
N LEU A 26 4.79 -10.74 9.77
CA LEU A 26 6.11 -10.60 9.14
C LEU A 26 6.87 -9.40 9.71
N TYR A 27 6.20 -8.26 9.92
CA TYR A 27 6.79 -7.10 10.59
C TYR A 27 7.30 -7.49 11.98
N GLU A 28 6.47 -8.10 12.83
CA GLU A 28 6.85 -8.51 14.19
C GLU A 28 8.01 -9.50 14.21
N LYS A 29 8.10 -10.37 13.20
CA LYS A 29 9.16 -11.37 13.11
C LYS A 29 10.49 -10.80 12.63
N TYR A 30 10.48 -9.84 11.70
CA TYR A 30 11.68 -9.46 10.95
C TYR A 30 12.12 -8.01 11.15
N HIS A 31 11.20 -7.08 11.43
CA HIS A 31 11.57 -5.70 11.69
C HIS A 31 12.43 -5.62 12.96
N ALA A 32 13.58 -4.95 12.86
CA ALA A 32 14.53 -4.81 13.96
C ALA A 32 14.98 -6.14 14.60
N ALA A 33 14.79 -7.27 13.92
CA ALA A 33 15.30 -8.58 14.35
C ALA A 33 16.84 -8.58 14.43
N ASN A 34 17.48 -7.68 13.67
CA ASN A 34 18.83 -7.20 13.90
C ASN A 34 18.98 -5.76 13.37
N PRO A 35 20.06 -5.03 13.70
CA PRO A 35 20.22 -3.62 13.33
C PRO A 35 20.28 -3.30 11.83
N LEU A 36 20.38 -4.30 10.95
CA LEU A 36 20.45 -4.13 9.49
C LEU A 36 19.12 -4.45 8.78
N LEU A 37 18.07 -4.84 9.53
CA LEU A 37 16.80 -5.27 8.95
C LEU A 37 15.65 -4.36 9.37
N ASP A 38 15.05 -3.72 8.37
CA ASP A 38 13.74 -3.07 8.46
C ASP A 38 12.71 -3.81 7.61
N TYR A 39 11.47 -3.88 8.12
CA TYR A 39 10.34 -4.39 7.34
C TYR A 39 9.61 -3.23 6.66
N ILE A 40 9.11 -3.49 5.46
CA ILE A 40 8.36 -2.52 4.67
C ILE A 40 7.02 -3.11 4.23
N PHE A 41 5.93 -2.45 4.61
CA PHE A 41 4.61 -2.80 4.11
C PHE A 41 4.55 -2.46 2.62
N SER A 42 4.11 -3.42 1.81
CA SER A 42 4.18 -3.33 0.35
C SER A 42 2.80 -3.50 -0.32
N PRO A 43 1.80 -2.64 -0.04
CA PRO A 43 0.57 -2.61 -0.84
C PRO A 43 0.94 -2.41 -2.30
N ARG A 44 0.53 -3.33 -3.18
CA ARG A 44 1.13 -3.39 -4.52
C ARG A 44 0.94 -2.09 -5.30
N PHE A 45 -0.29 -1.63 -5.42
CA PHE A 45 -0.72 -0.38 -6.08
C PHE A 45 -2.19 -0.16 -5.71
N ALA A 46 -2.72 1.07 -5.83
CA ALA A 46 -4.05 1.38 -5.26
C ALA A 46 -5.17 0.51 -5.85
N ILE A 47 -5.12 0.20 -7.15
CA ILE A 47 -6.17 -0.59 -7.81
C ILE A 47 -6.35 -1.95 -7.13
N SER A 48 -5.27 -2.60 -6.67
CA SER A 48 -5.36 -3.92 -6.05
C SER A 48 -5.57 -3.91 -4.52
N CYS A 49 -5.72 -2.74 -3.92
CA CYS A 49 -5.85 -2.59 -2.47
C CYS A 49 -7.14 -1.82 -2.14
N SER A 50 -8.02 -2.39 -1.33
CA SER A 50 -9.18 -1.67 -0.83
C SER A 50 -8.76 -0.48 0.05
N GLU A 51 -9.63 0.53 0.14
CA GLU A 51 -9.42 1.64 1.09
C GLU A 51 -9.31 1.12 2.53
N GLU A 52 -10.02 0.05 2.87
CA GLU A 52 -9.97 -0.57 4.20
C GLU A 52 -8.57 -1.11 4.50
N LEU A 53 -8.00 -1.90 3.58
CA LEU A 53 -6.63 -2.43 3.73
C LEU A 53 -5.60 -1.31 3.81
N MET A 54 -5.70 -0.32 2.91
CA MET A 54 -4.77 0.82 2.90
C MET A 54 -4.84 1.60 4.22
N ARG A 55 -6.04 1.87 4.74
CA ARG A 55 -6.21 2.56 6.03
C ARG A 55 -5.69 1.74 7.22
N LEU A 56 -5.83 0.41 7.20
CA LEU A 56 -5.24 -0.46 8.23
C LEU A 56 -3.70 -0.37 8.20
N ILE A 57 -3.10 -0.47 7.03
CA ILE A 57 -1.65 -0.33 6.83
C ILE A 57 -1.18 1.05 7.28
N GLY A 58 -1.81 2.13 6.81
CA GLY A 58 -1.43 3.50 7.13
C GLY A 58 -1.47 3.78 8.63
N ARG A 59 -2.54 3.38 9.33
CA ARG A 59 -2.64 3.51 10.79
C ARG A 59 -1.56 2.72 11.51
N PHE A 60 -1.29 1.49 11.07
CA PHE A 60 -0.24 0.67 11.69
C PHE A 60 1.13 1.32 11.49
N ALA A 61 1.45 1.71 10.26
CA ALA A 61 2.74 2.31 9.92
C ALA A 61 2.99 3.61 10.70
N GLN A 62 1.98 4.49 10.80
CA GLN A 62 2.07 5.71 11.59
C GLN A 62 2.32 5.42 13.09
N LYS A 63 1.60 4.45 13.65
CA LYS A 63 1.73 4.09 15.08
C LYS A 63 3.10 3.46 15.40
N HIS A 64 3.66 2.72 14.46
CA HIS A 64 4.85 1.91 14.67
C HIS A 64 6.10 2.44 13.94
N ASP A 65 6.02 3.65 13.37
CA ASP A 65 7.08 4.27 12.59
C ASP A 65 7.65 3.32 11.51
N ALA A 66 6.76 2.59 10.83
CA ALA A 66 7.12 1.55 9.86
C ALA A 66 7.15 2.09 8.43
N TYR A 67 7.95 1.46 7.57
CA TYR A 67 8.04 1.83 6.16
C TYR A 67 6.86 1.32 5.35
N ILE A 68 6.50 2.08 4.31
CA ILE A 68 5.57 1.66 3.26
C ILE A 68 6.24 1.84 1.89
N GLN A 69 6.03 0.90 0.96
CA GLN A 69 6.30 1.10 -0.46
C GLN A 69 5.10 0.74 -1.33
N SER A 70 4.90 1.48 -2.42
CA SER A 70 3.88 1.20 -3.44
C SER A 70 4.28 1.78 -4.80
N HIS A 71 3.48 1.52 -5.84
CA HIS A 71 3.59 2.22 -7.13
C HIS A 71 2.71 3.46 -7.14
N LEU A 72 3.12 4.50 -7.87
CA LEU A 72 2.35 5.73 -8.02
C LEU A 72 2.50 6.30 -9.42
N SER A 73 1.38 6.58 -10.07
CA SER A 73 1.30 7.32 -11.34
C SER A 73 2.31 6.85 -12.40
N GLU A 74 2.37 5.53 -12.63
CA GLU A 74 3.32 4.93 -13.56
C GLU A 74 2.87 5.13 -15.01
N ASN A 75 1.60 4.84 -15.30
CA ASN A 75 1.04 4.93 -16.65
C ASN A 75 -0.36 5.56 -16.67
N LYS A 76 -0.74 6.10 -17.82
CA LYS A 76 -2.00 6.88 -17.95
C LYS A 76 -3.26 6.03 -17.77
N ASP A 77 -3.24 4.78 -18.22
CA ASP A 77 -4.40 3.88 -18.12
C ASP A 77 -4.64 3.47 -16.66
N GLU A 78 -3.56 3.20 -15.91
CA GLU A 78 -3.59 2.98 -14.47
C GLU A 78 -4.18 4.18 -13.74
N ILE A 79 -3.72 5.40 -14.04
CA ILE A 79 -4.24 6.63 -13.40
C ILE A 79 -5.73 6.81 -13.67
N ALA A 80 -6.15 6.61 -14.92
CA ALA A 80 -7.57 6.69 -15.29
C ALA A 80 -8.40 5.64 -14.52
N TRP A 81 -7.87 4.43 -14.35
CA TRP A 81 -8.57 3.38 -13.61
C TRP A 81 -8.63 3.65 -12.11
N VAL A 82 -7.56 4.19 -11.51
CA VAL A 82 -7.58 4.68 -10.13
C VAL A 82 -8.67 5.75 -9.95
N GLN A 83 -8.74 6.73 -10.85
CA GLN A 83 -9.79 7.77 -10.79
C GLN A 83 -11.19 7.17 -10.91
N GLN A 84 -11.38 6.16 -11.77
CA GLN A 84 -12.66 5.47 -11.90
C GLN A 84 -13.07 4.71 -10.63
N ILE A 85 -12.14 4.02 -9.98
CA ILE A 85 -12.44 3.21 -8.77
C ILE A 85 -12.70 4.11 -7.56
N PHE A 86 -11.84 5.09 -7.33
CA PHE A 86 -11.83 5.86 -6.08
C PHE A 86 -12.54 7.21 -6.17
N GLY A 87 -12.87 7.69 -7.38
CA GLY A 87 -13.52 8.98 -7.58
C GLY A 87 -12.69 10.18 -7.11
N LYS A 88 -11.36 10.00 -6.98
CA LYS A 88 -10.42 11.03 -6.52
C LYS A 88 -9.85 11.83 -7.68
N LYS A 89 -9.38 13.04 -7.39
CA LYS A 89 -8.80 13.95 -8.40
C LYS A 89 -7.45 13.43 -8.89
N SER A 90 -6.67 12.84 -7.98
CA SER A 90 -5.37 12.28 -8.31
C SER A 90 -5.15 10.93 -7.62
N TYR A 91 -4.21 10.17 -8.17
CA TYR A 91 -3.74 8.93 -7.54
C TYR A 91 -3.12 9.23 -6.17
N THR A 92 -2.34 10.30 -6.06
CA THR A 92 -1.75 10.75 -4.80
C THR A 92 -2.79 10.99 -3.71
N GLU A 93 -3.95 11.58 -4.04
CA GLU A 93 -5.04 11.85 -3.09
C GLU A 93 -5.61 10.56 -2.48
N VAL A 94 -5.67 9.46 -3.25
CA VAL A 94 -6.09 8.15 -2.72
C VAL A 94 -5.18 7.71 -1.57
N TYR A 95 -3.88 7.79 -1.77
CA TYR A 95 -2.90 7.40 -0.76
C TYR A 95 -2.87 8.36 0.43
N ASP A 96 -2.99 9.67 0.19
CA ASP A 96 -3.02 10.68 1.24
C ASP A 96 -4.22 10.46 2.18
N GLU A 97 -5.43 10.31 1.63
CA GLU A 97 -6.63 10.08 2.42
C GLU A 97 -6.62 8.76 3.19
N CYS A 98 -5.91 7.74 2.66
CA CYS A 98 -5.76 6.45 3.32
C CYS A 98 -4.65 6.42 4.37
N GLY A 99 -3.86 7.50 4.52
CA GLY A 99 -2.73 7.56 5.44
C GLY A 99 -1.54 6.72 4.99
N ILE A 100 -1.41 6.46 3.68
CA ILE A 100 -0.27 5.74 3.09
C ILE A 100 0.94 6.67 2.93
N LEU A 101 0.73 7.97 2.70
CA LEU A 101 1.80 8.94 2.53
C LEU A 101 2.37 9.40 3.89
N GLY A 102 3.69 9.53 3.97
CA GLY A 102 4.41 9.99 5.16
C GLY A 102 5.93 9.91 4.95
N ASP A 103 6.70 10.24 5.99
CA ASP A 103 8.17 10.35 5.93
C ASP A 103 8.89 9.04 5.58
N LYS A 104 8.24 7.89 5.84
CA LYS A 104 8.75 6.53 5.57
C LYS A 104 8.06 5.84 4.41
N THR A 105 7.50 6.62 3.47
CA THR A 105 6.81 6.08 2.30
C THR A 105 7.66 6.25 1.04
N ILE A 106 7.84 5.15 0.31
CA ILE A 106 8.58 5.09 -0.94
C ILE A 106 7.62 4.80 -2.09
N MET A 107 7.47 5.74 -3.01
CA MET A 107 6.58 5.60 -4.17
C MET A 107 7.37 5.39 -5.45
N ALA A 108 7.21 4.23 -6.08
CA ALA A 108 7.85 3.89 -7.33
C ALA A 108 7.18 4.58 -8.52
N HIS A 109 7.99 4.84 -9.55
CA HIS A 109 7.66 5.51 -10.82
C HIS A 109 7.45 7.02 -10.70
N ALA A 110 6.31 7.46 -10.19
CA ALA A 110 5.95 8.88 -10.09
C ALA A 110 6.16 9.65 -11.41
N ILE A 111 5.84 9.03 -12.55
CA ILE A 111 6.13 9.57 -13.90
C ILE A 111 5.11 10.66 -14.27
N HIS A 112 3.84 10.46 -13.88
CA HIS A 112 2.72 11.32 -14.25
C HIS A 112 2.06 11.95 -13.01
N LEU A 113 2.84 12.66 -12.20
CA LEU A 113 2.31 13.46 -11.08
C LEU A 113 1.59 14.73 -11.56
N SER A 114 0.67 15.25 -10.75
CA SER A 114 -0.17 16.44 -11.02
C SER A 114 -0.30 17.32 -9.79
#